data_AF-A0AAU5X9S6-F1
#
_entry.id   AF-A0AAU5X9S6-F1
#
_cell.length_a   1.000
_cell.length_b   1.000
_cell.length_c   1.000
_cell.angle_alpha   90.00
_cell.angle_beta   90.00
_cell.angle_gamma   90.00
#
_symmetry.space_group_name_H-M   'P 1'
#
loop_
_entity.id
_entity.type
_entity.pdbx_description
1 polymer ?
#
loop_
_entity_poly.entity_id
_entity_poly.type
_entity_poly.pdbx_seq_one_letter_code
_entity_poly.pdbx_strand_id
1 'polypeptide(L)'
;MRLLAAALDLLLPQPCAGCGEPGGLLCRACEDHLAGPARLCLPSPLPVGLPPPFAVAPYAGPVRRLIIAHKEHGLSGLARPLGAALARAATTAADPGGPLLLVPVPSSRASVRRRGHDPTLRIAEEAARQATSGAAGRAARRTARETRDTRPADGARAVCVRALRHRRRVADQAGLTAADRVLNLVGAMESHVALRGRRVIVVDDVVTTGATLAEAARALRAAGADVQASAVIAATRRRSRGEGHSPGWPDGPGGQESTQAGRGRAATAQGGTCQPG
;
A
#
# COMPACT_ATOMS: atom_id res chain seq x y z
N MET A 1 27.49 -19.00 14.05
CA MET A 1 26.08 -18.70 13.69
C MET A 1 25.88 -18.16 12.27
N ARG A 2 26.74 -17.29 11.72
CA ARG A 2 26.59 -16.78 10.32
C ARG A 2 26.81 -17.83 9.22
N LEU A 3 27.74 -18.77 9.39
CA LEU A 3 27.99 -19.87 8.44
C LEU A 3 26.82 -20.87 8.36
N LEU A 4 26.13 -21.11 9.48
CA LEU A 4 24.97 -22.00 9.53
C LEU A 4 23.77 -21.41 8.77
N ALA A 5 23.54 -20.10 8.88
CA ALA A 5 22.50 -19.39 8.13
C ALA A 5 22.78 -19.37 6.62
N ALA A 6 24.03 -19.18 6.20
CA ALA A 6 24.43 -19.24 4.80
C ALA A 6 24.31 -20.66 4.21
N ALA A 7 24.65 -21.70 4.99
CA ALA A 7 24.46 -23.09 4.59
C ALA A 7 22.97 -23.50 4.55
N LEU A 8 22.14 -22.98 5.47
CA LEU A 8 20.69 -23.16 5.47
C LEU A 8 20.02 -22.41 4.32
N ASP A 9 20.47 -21.21 3.94
CA ASP A 9 19.99 -20.51 2.73
C ASP A 9 20.36 -21.26 1.44
N LEU A 10 21.42 -22.07 1.46
CA LEU A 10 21.80 -22.94 0.33
C LEU A 10 20.97 -24.23 0.27
N LEU A 11 20.59 -24.78 1.44
CA LEU A 11 19.80 -26.02 1.57
C LEU A 11 18.28 -25.77 1.51
N LEU A 12 17.81 -24.60 1.92
CA LEU A 12 16.41 -24.15 1.98
C LEU A 12 16.35 -22.62 1.71
N PRO A 13 16.62 -22.18 0.48
CA PRO A 13 16.62 -20.75 0.16
C PRO A 13 15.28 -20.13 0.50
N GLN A 14 15.31 -19.04 1.27
CA GLN A 14 14.10 -18.28 1.56
C GLN A 14 13.44 -17.85 0.23
N PRO A 15 12.20 -18.29 -0.05
CA PRO A 15 11.52 -17.90 -1.27
C PRO A 15 11.14 -16.42 -1.20
N CYS A 16 11.18 -15.75 -2.34
CA CYS A 16 10.74 -14.36 -2.47
C CYS A 16 9.25 -14.24 -2.10
N ALA A 17 8.92 -13.34 -1.18
CA ALA A 17 7.53 -13.09 -0.78
C ALA A 17 6.65 -12.56 -1.95
N GLY A 18 7.28 -12.08 -3.02
CA GLY A 18 6.65 -11.56 -4.23
C GLY A 18 6.38 -12.64 -5.28
N CYS A 19 7.36 -13.42 -5.71
CA CYS A 19 7.18 -14.41 -6.79
C CYS A 19 7.19 -15.87 -6.32
N GLY A 20 7.68 -16.17 -5.12
CA GLY A 20 7.87 -17.53 -4.61
C GLY A 20 9.19 -18.18 -5.04
N GLU A 21 9.92 -17.58 -5.99
CA GLU A 21 11.20 -18.10 -6.47
C GLU A 21 12.32 -17.93 -5.42
N PRO A 22 13.34 -18.81 -5.42
CA PRO A 22 14.54 -18.63 -4.60
C PRO A 22 15.21 -17.27 -4.89
N GLY A 23 15.55 -16.53 -3.83
CA GLY A 23 16.19 -15.22 -4.01
C GLY A 23 16.17 -14.29 -2.80
N GLY A 24 15.91 -14.82 -1.60
CA GLY A 24 15.75 -14.04 -0.39
C GLY A 24 14.35 -13.41 -0.26
N LEU A 25 14.13 -12.66 0.82
CA LEU A 25 12.81 -12.10 1.18
C LEU A 25 12.14 -11.30 0.04
N LEU A 26 12.93 -10.58 -0.75
CA LEU A 26 12.50 -9.81 -1.92
C LEU A 26 13.59 -9.90 -2.99
N CYS A 27 13.29 -10.52 -4.13
CA CYS A 27 14.19 -10.55 -5.28
C CYS A 27 14.14 -9.23 -6.07
N ARG A 28 15.20 -8.95 -6.86
CA ARG A 28 15.31 -7.72 -7.67
C ARG A 28 14.13 -7.51 -8.61
N ALA A 29 13.70 -8.55 -9.33
CA ALA A 29 12.54 -8.45 -10.24
C ALA A 29 11.25 -8.03 -9.52
N CYS A 30 11.04 -8.51 -8.28
CA CYS A 30 9.88 -8.09 -7.48
C CYS A 30 10.05 -6.68 -6.90
N GLU A 31 11.28 -6.26 -6.60
CA GLU A 31 11.60 -4.89 -6.19
C GLU A 31 11.36 -3.89 -7.33
N ASP A 32 11.66 -4.26 -8.57
CA ASP A 32 11.44 -3.42 -9.76
C ASP A 32 9.96 -3.08 -9.96
N HIS A 33 9.04 -3.99 -9.61
CA HIS A 33 7.61 -3.70 -9.61
C HIS A 33 7.21 -2.61 -8.61
N LEU A 34 7.95 -2.43 -7.52
CA LEU A 34 7.74 -1.35 -6.56
C LEU A 34 8.42 -0.05 -7.03
N ALA A 35 9.48 -0.14 -7.82
CA ALA A 35 10.32 0.97 -8.26
C ALA A 35 9.70 1.88 -9.34
N GLY A 36 8.52 1.54 -9.84
CA GLY A 36 7.81 2.32 -10.85
C GLY A 36 7.50 3.76 -10.43
N PRO A 37 7.25 4.67 -11.40
CA PRO A 37 6.83 6.03 -11.11
C PRO A 37 5.44 6.04 -10.48
N ALA A 38 5.23 6.95 -9.52
CA ALA A 38 3.90 7.18 -8.97
C ALA A 38 2.98 7.83 -10.01
N ARG A 39 1.74 7.36 -10.11
CA ARG A 39 0.73 7.86 -11.05
C ARG A 39 -0.58 8.15 -10.33
N LEU A 40 -1.29 9.19 -10.79
CA LEU A 40 -2.66 9.46 -10.36
C LEU A 40 -3.56 8.27 -10.72
N CYS A 41 -4.34 7.78 -9.76
CA CYS A 41 -5.11 6.54 -9.87
C CYS A 41 -6.55 6.71 -9.36
N LEU A 42 -7.39 7.38 -10.14
CA LEU A 42 -8.77 7.69 -9.73
C LEU A 42 -9.64 6.42 -9.69
N PRO A 43 -10.24 6.08 -8.53
CA PRO A 43 -11.22 5.00 -8.46
C PRO A 43 -12.52 5.39 -9.19
N SER A 44 -13.24 4.39 -9.69
CA SER A 44 -14.54 4.56 -10.33
C SER A 44 -15.58 3.67 -9.64
N PRO A 45 -16.67 4.23 -9.08
CA PRO A 45 -16.96 5.67 -9.00
C PRO A 45 -16.00 6.42 -8.07
N LEU A 46 -15.80 7.72 -8.30
CA LEU A 46 -14.95 8.57 -7.46
C LEU A 46 -15.72 8.95 -6.18
N PRO A 47 -15.25 8.56 -4.97
CA PRO A 47 -15.90 8.97 -3.74
C PRO A 47 -15.80 10.47 -3.52
N VAL A 48 -16.88 11.07 -3.01
CA VAL A 48 -16.90 12.48 -2.64
C VAL A 48 -15.84 12.76 -1.58
N GLY A 49 -15.06 13.83 -1.79
CA GLY A 49 -14.04 14.27 -0.85
C GLY A 49 -12.75 13.44 -0.84
N LEU A 50 -12.60 12.45 -1.73
CA LEU A 50 -11.33 11.73 -1.91
C LEU A 50 -10.25 12.70 -2.40
N PRO A 51 -9.15 12.91 -1.64
CA PRO A 51 -7.99 13.63 -2.18
C PRO A 51 -7.32 12.82 -3.30
N PRO A 52 -6.74 13.46 -4.34
CA PRO A 52 -6.12 12.78 -5.48
C PRO A 52 -5.19 11.62 -5.06
N PRO A 53 -5.49 10.37 -5.42
CA PRO A 53 -4.71 9.21 -5.01
C PRO A 53 -3.55 8.92 -5.99
N PHE A 54 -2.35 8.75 -5.47
CA PHE A 54 -1.16 8.35 -6.23
C PHE A 54 -0.69 6.96 -5.82
N ALA A 55 -0.41 6.10 -6.81
CA ALA A 55 0.09 4.74 -6.61
C ALA A 55 1.31 4.46 -7.49
N VAL A 56 2.22 3.59 -7.02
CA VAL A 56 3.42 3.18 -7.79
C VAL A 56 3.22 1.89 -8.60
N ALA A 57 2.13 1.15 -8.33
CA ALA A 57 1.87 -0.11 -9.00
C ALA A 57 0.38 -0.49 -9.04
N PRO A 58 -0.03 -1.40 -9.94
CA PRO A 58 -1.31 -2.08 -9.82
C PRO A 58 -1.31 -3.06 -8.64
N TYR A 59 -2.45 -3.21 -7.96
CA TYR A 59 -2.66 -4.20 -6.91
C TYR A 59 -2.92 -5.58 -7.51
N ALA A 60 -1.85 -6.19 -8.04
CA ALA A 60 -1.86 -7.48 -8.69
C ALA A 60 -0.50 -8.20 -8.54
N GLY A 61 -0.47 -9.48 -8.89
CA GLY A 61 0.76 -10.26 -9.03
C GLY A 61 1.70 -10.16 -7.82
N PRO A 62 3.01 -9.97 -8.03
CA PRO A 62 4.00 -9.88 -6.95
C PRO A 62 3.72 -8.77 -5.94
N VAL A 63 3.29 -7.58 -6.38
CA VAL A 63 3.02 -6.45 -5.49
C VAL A 63 1.91 -6.77 -4.49
N ARG A 64 0.82 -7.40 -4.96
CA ARG A 64 -0.27 -7.87 -4.08
C ARG A 64 0.25 -8.85 -3.02
N ARG A 65 1.09 -9.81 -3.41
CA ARG A 65 1.64 -10.82 -2.49
C ARG A 65 2.59 -10.20 -1.46
N LEU A 66 3.43 -9.25 -1.86
CA LEU A 66 4.31 -8.50 -0.93
C LEU A 66 3.52 -7.73 0.12
N ILE A 67 2.46 -7.03 -0.28
CA ILE A 67 1.60 -6.28 0.65
C ILE A 67 0.91 -7.24 1.64
N ILE A 68 0.35 -8.36 1.15
CA ILE A 68 -0.26 -9.37 2.01
C ILE A 68 0.77 -9.99 2.96
N ALA A 69 1.96 -10.32 2.47
CA ALA A 69 3.00 -10.92 3.30
C ALA A 69 3.48 -9.98 4.41
N HIS A 70 3.54 -8.67 4.15
CA HIS A 70 3.80 -7.69 5.18
C HIS A 70 2.63 -7.54 6.18
N LYS A 71 1.40 -7.42 5.67
CA LYS A 71 0.21 -7.09 6.47
C LYS A 71 -0.29 -8.25 7.32
N GLU A 72 -0.26 -9.46 6.77
CA GLU A 72 -0.91 -10.65 7.31
C GLU A 72 0.10 -11.67 7.84
N HIS A 73 1.30 -11.76 7.24
CA HIS A 73 2.34 -12.73 7.64
C HIS A 73 3.48 -12.10 8.46
N GLY A 74 3.38 -10.81 8.80
CA GLY A 74 4.31 -10.14 9.72
C GLY A 74 5.73 -9.99 9.19
N LEU A 75 5.96 -10.10 7.87
CA LEU A 75 7.28 -9.95 7.26
C LEU A 75 7.75 -8.48 7.31
N SER A 76 8.29 -8.07 8.46
CA SER A 76 8.69 -6.69 8.73
C SER A 76 9.86 -6.23 7.87
N GLY A 77 10.67 -7.15 7.33
CA GLY A 77 11.74 -6.82 6.38
C GLY A 77 11.22 -6.17 5.08
N LEU A 78 9.95 -6.35 4.75
CA LEU A 78 9.30 -5.68 3.61
C LEU A 78 8.94 -4.22 3.89
N ALA A 79 9.01 -3.74 5.14
CA ALA A 79 8.65 -2.36 5.48
C ALA A 79 9.50 -1.33 4.72
N ARG A 80 10.80 -1.62 4.51
CA ARG A 80 11.73 -0.74 3.79
C ARG A 80 11.42 -0.59 2.30
N PRO A 81 11.32 -1.66 1.49
CA PRO A 81 10.96 -1.53 0.08
C PRO A 81 9.52 -1.00 -0.12
N LEU A 82 8.56 -1.40 0.72
CA LEU A 82 7.19 -0.85 0.67
C LEU A 82 7.15 0.63 1.08
N GLY A 83 7.94 1.02 2.08
CA GLY A 83 8.11 2.41 2.49
C GLY A 83 8.76 3.27 1.40
N ALA A 84 9.71 2.71 0.62
CA ALA A 84 10.31 3.39 -0.52
C ALA A 84 9.29 3.71 -1.62
N ALA A 85 8.44 2.74 -1.93
CA ALA A 85 7.30 2.90 -2.83
C ALA A 85 6.33 3.97 -2.35
N LEU A 86 5.92 3.90 -1.08
CA LEU A 86 5.01 4.87 -0.50
C LEU A 86 5.61 6.28 -0.43
N ALA A 87 6.92 6.39 -0.14
CA ALA A 87 7.65 7.65 -0.15
C ALA A 87 7.61 8.31 -1.53
N ARG A 88 7.88 7.53 -2.61
CA ARG A 88 7.76 8.03 -3.98
C ARG A 88 6.37 8.57 -4.25
N ALA A 89 5.33 7.78 -3.96
CA ALA A 89 3.94 8.22 -4.13
C ALA A 89 3.64 9.52 -3.37
N ALA A 90 4.04 9.61 -2.09
CA ALA A 90 3.82 10.79 -1.28
C ALA A 90 4.57 12.03 -1.80
N THR A 91 5.82 11.87 -2.22
CA THR A 91 6.62 12.98 -2.76
C THR A 91 6.14 13.47 -4.12
N THR A 92 5.63 12.57 -4.97
CA THR A 92 5.03 12.95 -6.26
C THR A 92 3.68 13.63 -6.06
N ALA A 93 2.93 13.23 -5.04
CA ALA A 93 1.60 13.76 -4.75
C ALA A 93 1.62 15.10 -4.01
N ALA A 94 2.73 15.45 -3.36
CA ALA A 94 2.85 16.65 -2.55
C ALA A 94 3.22 17.86 -3.40
N ASP A 95 2.58 19.00 -3.14
CA ASP A 95 3.02 20.26 -3.71
C ASP A 95 4.43 20.63 -3.22
N PRO A 96 5.16 21.50 -3.90
CA PRO A 96 6.36 22.12 -3.34
C PRO A 96 6.02 22.94 -2.08
N GLY A 97 6.92 22.96 -1.10
CA GLY A 97 6.78 23.79 0.10
C GLY A 97 7.32 23.12 1.36
N GLY A 98 7.11 23.76 2.52
CA GLY A 98 7.62 23.36 3.85
C GLY A 98 7.21 21.96 4.35
N PRO A 99 7.29 21.68 5.66
CA PRO A 99 7.15 20.31 6.20
C PRO A 99 5.87 19.58 5.78
N LEU A 100 6.03 18.30 5.40
CA LEU A 100 4.95 17.43 4.93
C LEU A 100 4.60 16.40 6.00
N LEU A 101 3.33 16.29 6.36
CA LEU A 101 2.87 15.25 7.28
C LEU A 101 2.32 14.05 6.50
N LEU A 102 2.90 12.87 6.72
CA LEU A 102 2.34 11.61 6.27
C LEU A 102 1.44 11.07 7.37
N VAL A 103 0.14 11.02 7.11
CA VAL A 103 -0.84 10.55 8.10
C VAL A 103 -1.37 9.18 7.68
N PRO A 104 -0.95 8.09 8.35
CA PRO A 104 -1.45 6.76 8.02
C PRO A 104 -2.91 6.62 8.40
N VAL A 105 -3.67 5.98 7.52
CA VAL A 105 -5.00 5.48 7.83
C VAL A 105 -4.89 4.48 8.98
N PRO A 106 -5.71 4.60 10.04
CA PRO A 106 -5.61 3.75 11.21
C PRO A 106 -6.13 2.33 10.91
N SER A 107 -5.29 1.34 11.15
CA SER A 107 -5.71 -0.06 11.23
C SER A 107 -6.77 -0.24 12.34
N SER A 108 -7.75 -1.14 12.13
CA SER A 108 -8.74 -1.42 13.19
C SER A 108 -8.06 -2.01 14.43
N ARG A 109 -8.50 -1.62 15.64
CA ARG A 109 -7.92 -2.10 16.91
C ARG A 109 -7.93 -3.63 17.02
N ALA A 110 -8.95 -4.29 16.47
CA ALA A 110 -9.02 -5.75 16.40
C ALA A 110 -7.91 -6.34 15.53
N SER A 111 -7.61 -5.71 14.39
CA SER A 111 -6.51 -6.11 13.50
C SER A 111 -5.14 -5.92 14.15
N VAL A 112 -4.93 -4.79 14.84
CA VAL A 112 -3.65 -4.52 15.54
C VAL A 112 -3.47 -5.49 16.72
N ARG A 113 -4.53 -5.75 17.51
CA ARG A 113 -4.46 -6.70 18.65
C ARG A 113 -4.25 -8.14 18.19
N ARG A 114 -4.87 -8.57 17.08
CA ARG A 114 -4.67 -9.90 16.50
C ARG A 114 -3.23 -10.10 16.01
N ARG A 115 -2.62 -9.05 15.46
CA ARG A 115 -1.30 -9.13 14.80
C ARG A 115 -0.12 -8.68 15.66
N GLY A 116 -0.36 -8.00 16.77
CA GLY A 116 0.68 -7.42 17.62
C GLY A 116 1.43 -6.23 17.00
N HIS A 117 1.09 -5.80 15.79
CA HIS A 117 1.72 -4.65 15.11
C HIS A 117 0.74 -3.92 14.16
N ASP A 118 1.08 -2.68 13.79
CA ASP A 118 0.36 -1.88 12.79
C ASP A 118 1.19 -1.80 11.49
N PRO A 119 0.86 -2.60 10.45
CA PRO A 119 1.65 -2.68 9.23
C PRO A 119 1.65 -1.36 8.43
N THR A 120 0.50 -0.68 8.32
CA THR A 120 0.40 0.59 7.59
C THR A 120 1.24 1.67 8.26
N LEU A 121 1.21 1.74 9.61
CA LEU A 121 2.07 2.66 10.35
C LEU A 121 3.56 2.39 10.11
N ARG A 122 4.00 1.12 10.15
CA ARG A 122 5.40 0.75 9.90
C ARG A 122 5.89 1.18 8.53
N ILE A 123 5.08 0.96 7.49
CA ILE A 123 5.38 1.42 6.13
C ILE A 123 5.44 2.95 6.08
N ALA A 124 4.49 3.65 6.71
CA ALA A 124 4.42 5.11 6.72
C ALA A 124 5.61 5.77 7.43
N GLU A 125 6.07 5.21 8.55
CA GLU A 125 7.28 5.66 9.24
C GLU A 125 8.51 5.53 8.35
N GLU A 126 8.64 4.41 7.67
CA GLU A 126 9.74 4.15 6.76
C GLU A 126 9.68 5.05 5.52
N ALA A 127 8.48 5.33 5.02
CA ALA A 127 8.26 6.29 3.95
C ALA A 127 8.72 7.71 4.36
N ALA A 128 8.38 8.16 5.57
CA ALA A 128 8.80 9.47 6.07
C ALA A 128 10.33 9.58 6.20
N ARG A 129 11.01 8.52 6.67
CA ARG A 129 12.49 8.48 6.75
C ARG A 129 13.11 8.59 5.36
N GLN A 130 12.57 7.88 4.38
CA GLN A 130 13.13 7.83 3.02
C GLN A 130 12.83 9.11 2.22
N ALA A 131 11.63 9.67 2.35
CA ALA A 131 11.28 10.96 1.74
C ALA A 131 12.19 12.09 2.25
N THR A 132 12.52 12.09 3.56
CA THR A 132 13.47 13.05 4.15
C THR A 132 14.93 12.83 3.73
N SER A 133 15.28 11.65 3.23
CA SER A 133 16.65 11.26 2.83
C SER A 133 16.90 11.29 1.31
N GLY A 134 15.86 11.55 0.50
CA GLY A 134 15.91 11.60 -0.97
C GLY A 134 16.68 12.80 -1.52
N ALA A 135 16.71 12.97 -2.86
CA ALA A 135 17.47 14.05 -3.53
C ALA A 135 17.14 15.45 -2.99
N ALA A 136 15.86 15.72 -2.67
CA ALA A 136 15.42 16.94 -2.01
C ALA A 136 16.03 17.10 -0.59
N GLY A 137 16.11 16.01 0.18
CA GLY A 137 16.75 15.96 1.49
C GLY A 137 18.28 16.09 1.44
N ARG A 138 18.93 15.63 0.36
CA ARG A 138 20.37 15.79 0.13
C ARG A 138 20.72 17.22 -0.30
N ALA A 139 19.94 17.82 -1.19
CA ALA A 139 20.09 19.22 -1.58
C ALA A 139 19.94 20.16 -0.38
N ALA A 140 18.89 19.97 0.43
CA ALA A 140 18.65 20.76 1.65
C ALA A 140 19.74 20.61 2.73
N ARG A 141 20.43 19.46 2.80
CA ARG A 141 21.57 19.26 3.72
C ARG A 141 22.86 19.90 3.21
N ARG A 142 23.05 19.99 1.89
CA ARG A 142 24.22 20.65 1.27
C ARG A 142 24.15 22.16 1.50
N THR A 143 23.01 22.78 1.20
CA THR A 143 22.79 24.22 1.41
C THR A 143 22.90 24.60 2.90
N ALA A 144 22.32 23.80 3.81
CA ALA A 144 22.43 24.04 5.25
C ALA A 144 23.84 23.85 5.83
N ARG A 145 24.77 23.18 5.12
CA ARG A 145 26.18 23.03 5.54
C ARG A 145 27.05 24.18 5.05
N GLU A 146 26.64 24.83 3.96
CA GLU A 146 27.32 25.98 3.35
C GLU A 146 26.97 27.30 4.08
N THR A 147 25.73 27.43 4.59
CA THR A 147 25.35 28.57 5.42
C THR A 147 25.43 28.21 6.90
N ARG A 148 26.46 28.67 7.60
CA ARG A 148 26.66 28.54 9.07
C ARG A 148 25.60 29.26 9.92
N ASP A 149 24.54 29.76 9.31
CA ASP A 149 23.45 30.50 9.94
C ASP A 149 22.20 29.63 10.07
N THR A 150 21.70 29.57 11.29
CA THR A 150 20.69 28.64 11.79
C THR A 150 19.28 28.99 11.34
N ARG A 151 18.83 28.43 10.21
CA ARG A 151 17.48 27.87 10.01
C ARG A 151 17.47 27.08 8.70
N PRO A 152 17.09 25.79 8.71
CA PRO A 152 16.93 25.05 7.47
C PRO A 152 15.85 25.73 6.63
N ALA A 153 16.23 26.33 5.50
CA ALA A 153 15.28 26.78 4.50
C ALA A 153 14.60 25.55 3.90
N ASP A 154 13.30 25.40 4.16
CA ASP A 154 12.26 24.75 3.33
C ASP A 154 12.59 23.47 2.52
N GLY A 155 13.53 22.65 2.99
CA GLY A 155 13.67 21.28 2.50
C GLY A 155 12.52 20.44 3.03
N ALA A 156 11.70 19.86 2.15
CA ALA A 156 10.54 19.04 2.49
C ALA A 156 10.91 17.87 3.43
N ARG A 157 10.86 18.12 4.75
CA ARG A 157 10.96 17.09 5.78
C ARG A 157 9.59 16.41 5.85
N ALA A 158 9.55 15.13 5.54
CA ALA A 158 8.36 14.31 5.72
C ALA A 158 8.36 13.72 7.13
N VAL A 159 7.27 13.89 7.86
CA VAL A 159 7.10 13.34 9.21
C VAL A 159 5.86 12.46 9.25
N CYS A 160 6.01 11.23 9.74
CA CYS A 160 4.87 10.35 9.97
C CYS A 160 4.15 10.75 11.27
N VAL A 161 2.85 11.04 11.20
CA VAL A 161 2.05 11.47 12.35
C VAL A 161 0.79 10.62 12.47
N ARG A 162 0.64 9.93 13.61
CA ARG A 162 -0.58 9.21 13.97
C ARG A 162 -1.65 10.20 14.43
N ALA A 163 -2.30 10.88 13.50
CA ALA A 163 -3.34 11.85 13.83
C ALA A 163 -4.75 11.23 13.91
N LEU A 164 -4.98 10.11 13.24
CA LEU A 164 -6.30 9.51 13.11
C LEU A 164 -6.57 8.38 14.11
N ARG A 165 -7.83 8.27 14.54
CA ARG A 165 -8.36 7.12 15.28
C ARG A 165 -9.78 6.78 14.85
N HIS A 166 -10.18 5.52 15.03
CA HIS A 166 -11.58 5.11 14.86
C HIS A 166 -12.42 5.60 16.04
N ARG A 167 -13.50 6.33 15.75
CA ARG A 167 -14.45 6.89 16.72
C ARG A 167 -15.56 5.91 17.10
N ARG A 168 -15.90 4.98 16.19
CA ARG A 168 -16.86 3.89 16.40
C ARG A 168 -16.29 2.56 15.91
N ARG A 169 -16.91 1.44 16.33
CA ARG A 169 -16.59 0.13 15.73
C ARG A 169 -17.08 0.13 14.28
N VAL A 170 -16.17 -0.12 13.35
CA VAL A 170 -16.48 -0.34 11.94
C VAL A 170 -16.66 -1.84 11.76
N ALA A 171 -17.79 -2.27 11.18
CA ALA A 171 -18.02 -3.68 10.86
C ALA A 171 -16.95 -4.20 9.88
N ASP A 172 -16.62 -5.49 9.96
CA ASP A 172 -15.61 -6.07 9.08
C ASP A 172 -16.00 -5.87 7.61
N GLN A 173 -15.03 -5.52 6.76
CA GLN A 173 -15.28 -5.14 5.36
C GLN A 173 -15.51 -6.37 4.45
N ALA A 174 -15.39 -7.58 5.01
CA ALA A 174 -15.69 -8.83 4.33
C ALA A 174 -17.18 -8.89 3.95
N GLY A 175 -17.47 -9.12 2.67
CA GLY A 175 -18.84 -9.24 2.15
C GLY A 175 -19.58 -7.93 1.85
N LEU A 176 -19.02 -6.75 2.20
CA LEU A 176 -19.63 -5.46 1.89
C LEU A 176 -19.41 -5.05 0.43
N THR A 177 -20.46 -4.55 -0.24
CA THR A 177 -20.34 -3.94 -1.57
C THR A 177 -19.52 -2.64 -1.51
N ALA A 178 -19.12 -2.13 -2.67
CA ALA A 178 -18.39 -0.86 -2.73
C ALA A 178 -19.18 0.31 -2.10
N ALA A 179 -20.51 0.32 -2.25
CA ALA A 179 -21.39 1.31 -1.65
C ALA A 179 -21.51 1.13 -0.13
N ASP A 180 -21.66 -0.12 0.34
CA ASP A 180 -21.75 -0.41 1.78
C ASP A 180 -20.44 -0.06 2.51
N ARG A 181 -19.29 -0.24 1.85
CA ARG A 181 -18.00 0.19 2.39
C ARG A 181 -17.94 1.70 2.58
N VAL A 182 -18.51 2.49 1.66
CA VAL A 182 -18.58 3.95 1.80
C VAL A 182 -19.45 4.31 3.00
N LEU A 183 -20.67 3.79 3.08
CA LEU A 183 -21.61 4.11 4.16
C LEU A 183 -21.11 3.69 5.54
N ASN A 184 -20.48 2.52 5.64
CA ASN A 184 -19.89 2.02 6.89
C ASN A 184 -18.77 2.94 7.41
N LEU A 185 -18.01 3.56 6.51
CA LEU A 185 -16.84 4.38 6.85
C LEU A 185 -17.17 5.85 7.12
N VAL A 186 -18.24 6.45 6.56
CA VAL A 186 -18.55 7.87 6.79
C VAL A 186 -18.72 8.16 8.29
N GLY A 187 -17.92 9.09 8.80
CA GLY A 187 -17.91 9.48 10.21
C GLY A 187 -17.27 8.46 11.15
N ALA A 188 -16.60 7.43 10.63
CA ALA A 188 -15.94 6.41 11.42
C ALA A 188 -14.60 6.88 12.01
N MET A 189 -13.97 7.89 11.42
CA MET A 189 -12.66 8.39 11.84
C MET A 189 -12.75 9.80 12.44
N GLU A 190 -11.82 10.10 13.33
CA GLU A 190 -11.57 11.45 13.81
C GLU A 190 -10.08 11.70 13.98
N SER A 191 -9.67 12.96 13.81
CA SER A 191 -8.35 13.37 14.26
C SER A 191 -8.37 13.61 15.76
N HIS A 192 -7.33 13.15 16.46
CA HIS A 192 -7.12 13.46 17.88
C HIS A 192 -6.02 14.50 18.11
N VAL A 193 -5.51 15.08 17.03
CA VAL A 193 -4.50 16.13 17.03
C VAL A 193 -4.98 17.28 16.17
N ALA A 194 -4.71 18.52 16.59
CA ALA A 194 -4.99 19.71 15.79
C ALA A 194 -3.95 19.85 14.67
N LEU A 195 -4.40 20.07 13.43
CA LEU A 195 -3.54 20.10 12.24
C LEU A 195 -3.71 21.39 11.43
N ARG A 196 -4.13 22.49 12.08
CA ARG A 196 -4.44 23.77 11.44
C ARG A 196 -3.35 24.23 10.48
N GLY A 197 -3.70 24.34 9.20
CA GLY A 197 -2.82 24.78 8.11
C GLY A 197 -1.64 23.85 7.81
N ARG A 198 -1.61 22.64 8.40
CA ARG A 198 -0.55 21.67 8.13
C ARG A 198 -0.83 20.93 6.84
N ARG A 199 0.19 20.83 6.01
CA ARG A 199 0.19 20.09 4.75
C ARG A 199 0.22 18.60 5.03
N VAL A 200 -0.78 17.89 4.53
CA VAL A 200 -0.99 16.47 4.84
C VAL A 200 -1.15 15.67 3.55
N ILE A 201 -0.45 14.54 3.51
CA ILE A 201 -0.73 13.42 2.61
C ILE A 201 -1.31 12.29 3.45
N VAL A 202 -2.50 11.83 3.07
CA VAL A 202 -3.09 10.62 3.67
C VAL A 202 -2.40 9.41 3.06
N VAL A 203 -1.89 8.50 3.88
CA VAL A 203 -1.18 7.32 3.39
C VAL A 203 -1.86 6.02 3.78
N ASP A 204 -1.88 5.06 2.86
CA ASP A 204 -2.37 3.70 3.08
C ASP A 204 -1.57 2.69 2.24
N ASP A 205 -1.79 1.39 2.40
CA ASP A 205 -1.12 0.37 1.58
C ASP A 205 -1.74 0.25 0.18
N VAL A 206 -3.07 0.23 0.10
CA VAL A 206 -3.83 -0.02 -1.13
C VAL A 206 -5.05 0.87 -1.25
N VAL A 207 -5.30 1.41 -2.44
CA VAL A 207 -6.60 2.00 -2.78
C VAL A 207 -7.45 1.01 -3.57
N THR A 208 -8.69 0.80 -3.11
CA THR A 208 -9.71 0.02 -3.84
C THR A 208 -10.83 0.94 -4.31
N THR A 209 -11.82 1.22 -3.45
CA THR A 209 -12.89 2.19 -3.72
C THR A 209 -12.48 3.61 -3.39
N GLY A 210 -11.47 3.80 -2.53
CA GLY A 210 -11.08 5.11 -2.01
C GLY A 210 -11.91 5.60 -0.82
N ALA A 211 -12.93 4.85 -0.37
CA ALA A 211 -13.80 5.23 0.74
C ALA A 211 -13.01 5.52 2.03
N THR A 212 -12.03 4.67 2.35
CA THR A 212 -11.19 4.82 3.55
C THR A 212 -10.35 6.10 3.51
N LEU A 213 -9.75 6.40 2.36
CA LEU A 213 -8.95 7.61 2.16
C LEU A 213 -9.82 8.87 2.18
N ALA A 214 -11.04 8.82 1.62
CA ALA A 214 -12.01 9.91 1.66
C ALA A 214 -12.44 10.22 3.11
N GLU A 215 -12.76 9.20 3.90
CA GLU A 215 -13.12 9.37 5.32
C GLU A 215 -11.95 9.92 6.15
N ALA A 216 -10.73 9.40 5.93
CA ALA A 216 -9.53 9.91 6.58
C ALA A 216 -9.32 11.40 6.25
N ALA A 217 -9.45 11.77 4.97
CA ALA A 217 -9.33 13.15 4.54
C ALA A 217 -10.41 14.06 5.14
N ARG A 218 -11.67 13.60 5.22
CA ARG A 218 -12.75 14.32 5.91
C ARG A 218 -12.38 14.60 7.37
N ALA A 219 -11.93 13.59 8.11
CA ALA A 219 -11.54 13.72 9.51
C ALA A 219 -10.36 14.69 9.71
N LEU A 220 -9.39 14.70 8.80
CA LEU A 220 -8.23 15.60 8.84
C LEU A 220 -8.59 17.04 8.48
N ARG A 221 -9.41 17.25 7.45
CA ARG A 221 -9.93 18.58 7.08
C ARG A 221 -10.77 19.18 8.22
N ALA A 222 -11.58 18.37 8.89
CA ALA A 222 -12.32 18.81 10.09
C ALA A 222 -11.38 19.24 11.25
N ALA A 223 -10.14 18.76 11.28
CA ALA A 223 -9.11 19.19 12.23
C ALA A 223 -8.25 20.37 11.73
N GLY A 224 -8.62 20.97 10.59
CA GLY A 224 -7.98 22.12 9.98
C GLY A 224 -6.77 21.81 9.10
N ALA A 225 -6.55 20.54 8.73
CA ALA A 225 -5.45 20.17 7.84
C ALA A 225 -5.68 20.61 6.40
N ASP A 226 -4.60 21.01 5.72
CA ASP A 226 -4.53 21.10 4.27
C ASP A 226 -4.22 19.72 3.68
N VAL A 227 -5.26 18.97 3.31
CA VAL A 227 -5.12 17.61 2.76
C VAL A 227 -4.96 17.70 1.24
N GLN A 228 -3.70 17.64 0.80
CA GLN A 228 -3.30 17.87 -0.59
C GLN A 228 -3.64 16.68 -1.50
N ALA A 229 -3.27 15.48 -1.05
CA ALA A 229 -3.42 14.26 -1.84
C ALA A 229 -3.44 13.01 -0.92
N SER A 230 -3.59 11.83 -1.54
CA SER A 230 -3.34 10.55 -0.89
C SER A 230 -2.27 9.75 -1.64
N ALA A 231 -1.50 8.98 -0.89
CA ALA A 231 -0.45 8.13 -1.45
C ALA A 231 -0.63 6.69 -0.97
N VAL A 232 -0.54 5.76 -1.92
CA VAL A 232 -0.63 4.33 -1.67
C VAL A 232 0.44 3.58 -2.43
N ILE A 233 0.72 2.34 -2.05
CA ILE A 233 1.66 1.50 -2.79
C ILE A 233 0.99 1.01 -4.07
N ALA A 234 -0.25 0.51 -3.95
CA ALA A 234 -0.94 -0.13 -5.06
C ALA A 234 -2.40 0.28 -5.21
N ALA A 235 -2.90 0.26 -6.45
CA ALA A 235 -4.29 0.54 -6.77
C ALA A 235 -4.94 -0.64 -7.52
N THR A 236 -6.18 -1.01 -7.18
CA THR A 236 -6.89 -2.04 -7.94
C THR A 236 -7.21 -1.57 -9.36
N ARG A 237 -6.83 -2.35 -10.37
CA ARG A 237 -7.37 -2.18 -11.73
C ARG A 237 -8.84 -2.61 -11.71
N ARG A 238 -9.76 -1.77 -12.19
CA ARG A 238 -11.11 -2.23 -12.52
C ARG A 238 -11.04 -2.89 -13.90
N ARG A 239 -11.49 -4.14 -14.04
CA ARG A 239 -11.75 -4.74 -15.35
C ARG A 239 -12.93 -3.98 -15.97
N SER A 240 -12.69 -3.12 -16.96
CA SER A 240 -13.76 -2.62 -17.81
C SER A 240 -14.36 -3.83 -18.54
N ARG A 241 -15.66 -4.07 -18.36
CA ARG A 241 -16.42 -4.80 -19.37
C ARG A 241 -16.64 -3.82 -20.51
N GLY A 242 -15.97 -4.04 -21.65
CA GLY A 242 -16.13 -3.26 -22.88
C GLY A 242 -15.14 -2.09 -23.01
N GLU A 243 -14.33 -2.19 -24.06
CA GLU A 243 -13.60 -1.17 -24.85
C GLU A 243 -13.28 0.20 -24.24
N GLY A 244 -11.98 0.55 -24.30
CA GLY A 244 -11.48 1.91 -24.10
C GLY A 244 -10.16 1.95 -23.33
N HIS A 245 -9.05 2.13 -24.04
CA HIS A 245 -7.72 2.36 -23.48
C HIS A 245 -7.76 3.46 -22.41
N SER A 246 -7.65 3.07 -21.14
CA SER A 246 -7.36 4.00 -20.06
C SER A 246 -5.84 4.21 -19.99
N PRO A 247 -5.33 5.45 -19.87
CA PRO A 247 -3.89 5.73 -19.81
C PRO A 247 -3.39 5.39 -18.41
N GLY A 248 -3.29 4.11 -18.09
CA GLY A 248 -3.05 3.64 -16.73
C GLY A 248 -2.27 2.35 -16.75
N TRP A 249 -0.94 2.49 -16.83
CA TRP A 249 0.08 1.44 -16.75
C TRP A 249 0.31 0.66 -18.05
N PRO A 250 1.53 0.67 -18.62
CA PRO A 250 1.88 -0.30 -19.65
C PRO A 250 1.75 -1.70 -19.06
N ASP A 251 1.26 -2.65 -19.85
CA ASP A 251 1.22 -4.04 -19.45
C ASP A 251 2.65 -4.52 -19.20
N GLY A 252 2.92 -4.97 -17.96
CA GLY A 252 4.20 -5.58 -17.61
C GLY A 252 4.37 -6.91 -18.36
N PRO A 253 5.62 -7.43 -18.47
CA PRO A 253 5.86 -8.69 -19.15
C PRO A 253 5.03 -9.79 -18.48
N GLY A 254 4.11 -10.37 -19.25
CA GLY A 254 3.12 -11.33 -18.76
C GLY A 254 3.79 -12.56 -18.16
N GLY A 255 3.63 -12.73 -16.84
CA GLY A 255 3.84 -14.01 -16.19
C GLY A 255 2.72 -14.94 -16.61
N GLN A 256 3.02 -15.89 -17.49
CA GLN A 256 2.10 -16.94 -17.90
C GLN A 256 1.75 -17.80 -16.67
N GLU A 257 0.50 -17.74 -16.23
CA GLU A 257 -0.06 -18.72 -15.28
C GLU A 257 -0.20 -20.06 -16.02
N SER A 258 0.72 -20.99 -15.71
CA SER A 258 0.65 -22.39 -16.12
C SER A 258 -0.53 -23.06 -15.42
N THR A 259 -1.64 -23.19 -16.14
CA THR A 259 -2.80 -23.99 -15.73
C THR A 259 -2.46 -25.47 -15.88
N GLN A 260 -2.05 -26.10 -14.79
CA GLN A 260 -1.93 -27.55 -14.71
C GLN A 260 -3.33 -28.13 -14.42
N ALA A 261 -4.03 -28.55 -15.48
CA ALA A 261 -5.30 -29.24 -15.40
C ALA A 261 -5.12 -30.60 -14.70
N GLY A 262 -5.69 -30.73 -13.51
CA GLY A 262 -5.81 -31.99 -12.79
C GLY A 262 -6.69 -32.96 -13.56
N ARG A 263 -6.13 -34.11 -13.92
CA ARG A 263 -6.90 -35.27 -14.41
C ARG A 263 -7.66 -35.87 -13.22
N GLY A 264 -8.96 -35.59 -13.17
CA GLY A 264 -9.90 -36.26 -12.28
C GLY A 264 -9.99 -37.75 -12.60
N ARG A 265 -9.86 -38.56 -11.55
CA ARG A 265 -10.16 -39.99 -11.54
C ARG A 265 -11.67 -40.16 -11.72
N ALA A 266 -12.09 -40.85 -12.77
CA ALA A 266 -13.45 -41.39 -12.86
C ALA A 266 -13.45 -42.81 -12.29
N ALA A 267 -14.10 -42.96 -11.15
CA ALA A 267 -14.58 -44.24 -10.65
C ALA A 267 -15.90 -44.54 -11.35
N THR A 268 -16.03 -45.71 -11.98
CA THR A 268 -17.32 -46.28 -12.37
C THR A 268 -17.48 -47.62 -11.67
N ALA A 269 -18.39 -47.60 -10.69
CA ALA A 269 -18.90 -48.76 -10.01
C ALA A 269 -19.90 -49.51 -10.89
N GLN A 270 -20.04 -50.78 -10.56
CA GLN A 270 -20.89 -51.82 -11.14
C GLN A 270 -22.39 -51.50 -11.04
N GLY A 271 -23.17 -52.10 -11.94
CA GLY A 271 -24.55 -52.51 -11.64
C GLY A 271 -25.56 -52.33 -12.78
N GLY A 272 -26.17 -53.43 -13.22
CA GLY A 272 -27.55 -53.40 -13.72
C GLY A 272 -27.82 -54.02 -15.09
N THR A 273 -27.93 -55.34 -15.10
CA THR A 273 -28.59 -56.25 -16.04
C THR A 273 -29.81 -55.71 -16.83
N CYS A 274 -29.87 -56.04 -18.12
CA CYS A 274 -31.10 -56.45 -18.84
C CYS A 274 -30.70 -57.32 -20.05
N GLN A 275 -31.03 -58.62 -19.99
CA GLN A 275 -31.01 -59.55 -21.14
C GLN A 275 -32.26 -59.38 -22.00
N PRO A 276 -32.19 -59.80 -23.27
CA PRO A 276 -33.30 -60.56 -23.86
C PRO A 276 -32.79 -61.90 -24.45
N GLY A 277 -33.55 -62.97 -24.25
CA GLY A 277 -33.28 -64.30 -24.83
C GLY A 277 -33.48 -65.43 -23.84
#